data_AF-A0A8J2PQG4-F1
#
_entry.id   AF-A0A8J2PQG4-F1
#
_cell.length_a   1.000
_cell.length_b   1.000
_cell.length_c   1.000
_cell.angle_alpha   90.00
_cell.angle_beta   90.00
_cell.angle_gamma   90.00
#
_symmetry.space_group_name_H-M   'P 1'
#
loop_
_entity.id
_entity.type
_entity.pdbx_description
1 polymer ?
#
loop_
_entity_poly.entity_id
_entity_poly.type
_entity_poly.pdbx_seq_one_letter_code
_entity_poly.pdbx_strand_id
1 'polypeptide(L)'
;MNRKLRTLVPSAPKNLEPKLVNTEILEEREALRKERQKVNYDRRQGVREHETLQAGDTVWIKDVKAWGQIEEKASTPRSFIVKTPRGPLRRNSFHLVKVETDERKIEPELLEMEEELMMEDPPPPNSSERNTPEVSTSPKKSRYGRSYKPKKPFEFSY
;
A
#
# COMPACT_ATOMS: atom_id res chain seq x y z
N MET A 1 40.09 -4.76 -18.65
CA MET A 1 40.51 -3.40 -19.08
C MET A 1 41.56 -3.58 -20.16
N ASN A 2 41.21 -3.39 -21.45
CA ASN A 2 42.08 -3.68 -22.60
C ASN A 2 42.99 -2.51 -22.99
N ARG A 3 43.28 -1.61 -22.05
CA ARG A 3 44.15 -0.46 -22.29
C ARG A 3 45.59 -0.84 -21.98
N LYS A 4 46.49 -0.60 -22.93
CA LYS A 4 47.94 -0.80 -22.76
C LYS A 4 48.67 0.53 -22.79
N LEU A 5 49.78 0.60 -22.06
CA LEU A 5 50.71 1.73 -22.13
C LEU A 5 51.29 1.82 -23.54
N ARG A 6 51.43 3.05 -24.06
CA ARG A 6 52.08 3.29 -25.35
C ARG A 6 53.59 3.23 -25.13
N THR A 7 54.21 2.13 -25.51
CA THR A 7 55.66 1.90 -25.33
C THR A 7 56.35 1.73 -26.68
N LEU A 8 57.59 2.19 -26.78
CA LEU A 8 58.46 1.99 -27.95
C LEU A 8 59.19 0.64 -27.93
N VAL A 9 59.12 -0.08 -26.81
CA VAL A 9 59.74 -1.40 -26.64
C VAL A 9 58.96 -2.42 -27.48
N PRO A 10 59.64 -3.22 -28.32
CA PRO A 10 58.98 -4.24 -29.12
C PRO A 10 58.30 -5.28 -28.23
N SER A 11 57.08 -5.65 -28.61
CA SER A 11 56.24 -6.62 -27.91
C SER A 11 56.00 -7.81 -28.84
N ALA A 12 55.96 -9.02 -28.29
CA ALA A 12 55.58 -10.21 -29.05
C ALA A 12 54.20 -10.01 -29.72
N PRO A 13 54.00 -10.48 -30.97
CA PRO A 13 52.78 -10.23 -31.75
C PRO A 13 51.53 -10.81 -31.08
N LYS A 14 51.65 -11.98 -30.41
CA LYS A 14 50.59 -12.59 -29.60
C LYS A 14 50.04 -11.65 -28.51
N ASN A 15 50.86 -10.74 -28.00
CA ASN A 15 50.38 -9.77 -27.04
C ASN A 15 49.54 -8.69 -27.72
N LEU A 16 49.80 -8.30 -28.96
CA LEU A 16 49.07 -7.24 -29.67
C LEU A 16 47.61 -7.62 -29.97
N GLU A 17 47.27 -8.90 -29.94
CA GLU A 17 45.91 -9.39 -30.11
C GLU A 17 44.98 -8.89 -28.98
N PRO A 18 43.83 -8.28 -29.31
CA PRO A 18 42.88 -7.84 -28.31
C PRO A 18 42.25 -9.06 -27.63
N LYS A 19 42.33 -9.10 -26.30
CA LYS A 19 41.60 -10.10 -25.49
C LYS A 19 40.13 -9.71 -25.45
N LEU A 20 39.34 -10.21 -26.40
CA LEU A 20 37.89 -10.02 -26.39
C LEU A 20 37.30 -10.90 -25.27
N VAL A 21 36.44 -10.30 -24.46
CA VAL A 21 35.65 -11.03 -23.46
C VAL A 21 34.43 -11.59 -24.19
N ASN A 22 34.02 -12.81 -23.88
CA ASN A 22 32.76 -13.37 -24.38
C ASN A 22 31.62 -12.46 -23.93
N THR A 23 30.96 -11.81 -24.89
CA THR A 23 29.92 -10.80 -24.66
C THR A 23 28.70 -11.42 -24.01
N GLU A 24 28.29 -12.61 -24.44
CA GLU A 24 27.16 -13.36 -23.89
C GLU A 24 27.31 -13.61 -22.38
N ILE A 25 28.46 -14.14 -21.96
CA ILE A 25 28.77 -14.40 -20.55
C ILE A 25 28.80 -13.10 -19.73
N LEU A 26 29.26 -12.00 -20.35
CA LEU A 26 29.28 -10.69 -19.70
C LEU A 26 27.87 -10.13 -19.51
N GLU A 27 27.03 -10.22 -20.52
CA GLU A 27 25.63 -9.78 -20.49
C GLU A 27 24.82 -10.54 -19.44
N GLU A 28 24.96 -11.87 -19.37
CA GLU A 28 24.32 -12.69 -18.34
C GLU A 28 24.74 -12.24 -16.92
N ARG A 29 26.03 -12.04 -16.70
CA ARG A 29 26.54 -11.56 -15.40
C ARG A 29 26.06 -10.17 -15.06
N GLU A 30 25.98 -9.28 -16.04
CA GLU A 30 25.43 -7.93 -15.85
C GLU A 30 23.94 -7.95 -15.55
N ALA A 31 23.16 -8.79 -16.23
CA ALA A 31 21.72 -8.96 -15.97
C ALA A 31 21.49 -9.40 -14.52
N LEU A 32 22.19 -10.46 -14.08
CA LEU A 32 22.13 -10.93 -12.70
C LEU A 32 22.54 -9.85 -11.69
N ARG A 33 23.57 -9.05 -12.02
CA ARG A 33 24.00 -7.93 -11.16
C ARG A 33 22.92 -6.85 -11.07
N LYS A 34 22.29 -6.48 -12.19
CA LYS A 34 21.21 -5.49 -12.26
C LYS A 34 19.99 -5.95 -11.47
N GLU A 35 19.60 -7.22 -11.59
CA GLU A 35 18.51 -7.81 -10.81
C GLU A 35 18.77 -7.77 -9.30
N ARG A 36 19.96 -8.20 -8.87
CA ARG A 36 20.35 -8.12 -7.45
C ARG A 36 20.36 -6.68 -6.95
N GLN A 37 20.83 -5.74 -7.77
CA GLN A 37 20.81 -4.32 -7.43
C GLN A 37 19.38 -3.80 -7.28
N LYS A 38 18.48 -4.16 -8.19
CA LYS A 38 17.04 -3.83 -8.12
C LYS A 38 16.43 -4.36 -6.82
N VAL A 39 16.56 -5.67 -6.55
CA VAL A 39 15.98 -6.29 -5.34
C VAL A 39 16.51 -5.64 -4.05
N ASN A 40 17.81 -5.37 -3.97
CA ASN A 40 18.40 -4.72 -2.81
C ASN A 40 17.92 -3.28 -2.63
N TYR A 41 17.76 -2.55 -3.74
CA TYR A 41 17.21 -1.19 -3.74
C TYR A 41 15.75 -1.20 -3.30
N ASP A 42 14.92 -2.03 -3.92
CA ASP A 42 13.49 -2.15 -3.64
C ASP A 42 13.24 -2.51 -2.17
N ARG A 43 14.02 -3.46 -1.63
CA ARG A 43 13.98 -3.82 -0.21
C ARG A 43 14.37 -2.67 0.71
N ARG A 44 15.44 -1.93 0.38
CA ARG A 44 15.94 -0.82 1.22
C ARG A 44 15.00 0.38 1.20
N GLN A 45 14.45 0.70 0.03
CA GLN A 45 13.58 1.86 -0.17
C GLN A 45 12.11 1.56 0.12
N GLY A 46 11.75 0.30 0.36
CA GLY A 46 10.37 -0.11 0.56
C GLY A 46 9.52 0.18 -0.67
N VAL A 47 10.06 -0.05 -1.86
CA VAL A 47 9.31 0.12 -3.12
C VAL A 47 8.13 -0.83 -3.09
N ARG A 48 6.94 -0.29 -3.37
CA ARG A 48 5.70 -1.05 -3.47
C ARG A 48 5.08 -0.77 -4.83
N GLU A 49 4.48 -1.81 -5.40
CA GLU A 49 3.59 -1.62 -6.54
C GLU A 49 2.37 -0.82 -6.08
N HIS A 50 2.03 0.21 -6.83
CA HIS A 50 0.87 1.06 -6.54
C HIS A 50 -0.34 0.50 -7.28
N GLU A 51 -1.47 0.40 -6.58
CA GLU A 51 -2.74 0.03 -7.20
C GLU A 51 -3.08 0.98 -8.35
N THR A 52 -3.43 0.39 -9.50
CA THR A 52 -3.86 1.17 -10.65
C THR A 52 -5.34 1.48 -10.51
N LEU A 53 -5.65 2.77 -10.41
CA LEU A 53 -7.02 3.25 -10.29
C LEU A 53 -7.63 3.45 -11.68
N GLN A 54 -8.90 3.08 -11.84
CA GLN A 54 -9.66 3.26 -13.08
C GLN A 54 -10.77 4.32 -12.91
N ALA A 55 -11.24 4.84 -14.04
CA ALA A 55 -12.44 5.67 -14.05
C ALA A 55 -13.63 4.86 -13.53
N GLY A 56 -14.44 5.47 -12.68
CA GLY A 56 -15.57 4.83 -12.00
C GLY A 56 -15.27 4.29 -10.61
N ASP A 57 -14.00 4.12 -10.22
CA ASP A 57 -13.64 3.61 -8.90
C ASP A 57 -14.00 4.61 -7.78
N THR A 58 -14.63 4.10 -6.72
CA THR A 58 -14.84 4.85 -5.48
C THR A 58 -13.56 4.88 -4.68
N VAL A 59 -13.10 6.09 -4.36
CA VAL A 59 -11.84 6.33 -3.66
C VAL A 59 -12.02 7.20 -2.44
N TRP A 60 -11.28 6.87 -1.39
CA TRP A 60 -11.08 7.74 -0.24
C TRP A 60 -9.91 8.69 -0.49
N ILE A 61 -10.16 9.99 -0.38
CA ILE A 61 -9.13 11.03 -0.55
C ILE A 61 -8.52 11.35 0.82
N LYS A 62 -7.25 11.02 1.03
CA LYS A 62 -6.54 11.21 2.31
C LYS A 62 -6.46 12.68 2.76
N ASP A 63 -6.18 13.58 1.82
CA ASP A 63 -5.95 15.00 2.14
C ASP A 63 -7.25 15.70 2.59
N VAL A 64 -8.31 15.47 1.82
CA VAL A 64 -9.62 16.12 2.02
C VAL A 64 -10.47 15.36 3.04
N LYS A 65 -10.11 14.11 3.33
CA LYS A 65 -10.86 13.18 4.19
C LYS A 65 -12.32 13.08 3.73
N ALA A 66 -12.49 12.81 2.44
CA ALA A 66 -13.79 12.70 1.80
C ALA A 66 -13.78 11.55 0.78
N TRP A 67 -14.95 10.96 0.59
CA TRP A 67 -15.19 10.04 -0.51
C TRP A 67 -15.32 10.80 -1.83
N GLY A 68 -14.92 10.15 -2.91
CA GLY A 68 -15.14 10.62 -4.26
C GLY A 68 -15.03 9.49 -5.26
N GLN A 69 -15.48 9.74 -6.48
CA GLN A 69 -15.40 8.79 -7.58
C GLN A 69 -14.44 9.32 -8.64
N ILE A 70 -13.58 8.47 -9.19
CA ILE A 70 -12.66 8.88 -10.26
C ILE A 70 -13.45 9.09 -11.55
N GLU A 71 -13.39 10.28 -12.13
CA GLU A 71 -13.97 10.54 -13.45
C GLU A 71 -12.98 10.15 -14.55
N GLU A 72 -11.77 10.69 -14.49
CA GLU A 72 -10.77 10.46 -15.54
C GLU A 72 -9.32 10.61 -15.05
N LYS A 73 -8.40 10.10 -15.85
CA LYS A 73 -6.96 10.39 -15.70
C LYS A 73 -6.71 11.82 -16.15
N ALA A 74 -6.00 12.58 -15.34
CA ALA A 74 -5.54 13.90 -15.75
C ALA A 74 -4.40 13.77 -16.77
N SER A 75 -4.03 14.89 -17.40
CA SER A 75 -2.91 14.97 -18.36
C SER A 75 -1.56 14.45 -17.81
N THR A 76 -1.38 14.42 -16.48
CA THR A 76 -0.15 13.93 -15.84
C THR A 76 -0.29 12.49 -15.33
N PRO A 77 0.77 11.65 -15.42
CA PRO A 77 0.68 10.19 -15.32
C PRO A 77 0.23 9.63 -13.96
N ARG A 78 0.28 10.43 -12.89
CA ARG A 78 -0.14 10.03 -11.53
C ARG A 78 -1.33 10.80 -10.98
N SER A 79 -1.93 11.69 -11.77
CA SER A 79 -3.04 12.50 -11.30
C SER A 79 -4.36 12.04 -11.89
N PHE A 80 -5.40 12.09 -11.07
CA PHE A 80 -6.77 11.78 -11.43
C PHE A 80 -7.65 12.99 -11.11
N ILE A 81 -8.73 13.11 -11.86
CA ILE A 81 -9.83 14.01 -11.56
C ILE A 81 -10.87 13.20 -10.81
N VAL A 82 -11.15 13.61 -9.57
CA VAL A 82 -12.07 12.93 -8.67
C VAL A 82 -13.29 13.82 -8.47
N LYS A 83 -14.46 13.27 -8.74
CA LYS A 83 -15.74 13.90 -8.43
C LYS A 83 -15.99 13.78 -6.93
N THR A 84 -16.02 14.92 -6.25
CA THR A 84 -16.44 15.01 -4.85
C THR A 84 -17.76 15.77 -4.76
N PRO A 85 -18.53 15.66 -3.67
CA PRO A 85 -19.77 16.44 -3.50
C PRO A 85 -19.55 17.95 -3.54
N ARG A 86 -18.32 18.42 -3.29
CA ARG A 86 -17.94 19.85 -3.37
C ARG A 86 -17.49 20.28 -4.78
N GLY A 87 -17.41 19.35 -5.73
CA GLY A 87 -16.96 19.58 -7.10
C GLY A 87 -15.82 18.66 -7.54
N PRO A 88 -15.40 18.76 -8.81
CA PRO A 88 -14.29 17.99 -9.35
C PRO A 88 -12.96 18.50 -8.77
N LEU A 89 -12.11 17.56 -8.35
CA LEU A 89 -10.83 17.85 -7.71
C LEU A 89 -9.72 17.01 -8.32
N ARG A 90 -8.61 17.66 -8.71
CA ARG A 90 -7.40 16.98 -9.16
C ARG A 90 -6.57 16.50 -7.98
N ARG A 91 -6.25 15.20 -7.91
CA ARG A 91 -5.38 14.60 -6.88
C ARG A 91 -4.40 13.59 -7.45
N ASN A 92 -3.27 13.41 -6.76
CA ASN A 92 -2.31 12.36 -7.07
C ASN A 92 -2.83 11.01 -6.54
N SER A 93 -2.61 9.93 -7.29
CA SER A 93 -2.90 8.55 -6.89
C SER A 93 -2.38 8.19 -5.49
N PHE A 94 -1.28 8.80 -5.03
CA PHE A 94 -0.74 8.60 -3.68
C PHE A 94 -1.74 9.00 -2.57
N HIS A 95 -2.60 9.98 -2.84
CA HIS A 95 -3.61 10.48 -1.92
C HIS A 95 -4.97 9.78 -2.07
N LEU A 96 -5.10 8.89 -3.06
CA LEU A 96 -6.31 8.13 -3.33
C LEU A 96 -6.13 6.70 -2.81
N VAL A 97 -7.14 6.19 -2.13
CA VAL A 97 -7.21 4.80 -1.67
C VAL A 97 -8.46 4.18 -2.28
N LYS A 98 -8.32 3.09 -3.03
CA LYS A 98 -9.48 2.35 -3.53
C LYS A 98 -10.24 1.78 -2.35
N VAL A 99 -11.54 2.00 -2.34
CA VAL A 99 -12.43 1.33 -1.39
C VAL A 99 -13.19 0.30 -2.20
N GLU A 100 -12.97 -0.98 -1.90
CA GLU A 100 -13.81 -2.05 -2.42
C GLU A 100 -15.17 -1.90 -1.76
N THR A 101 -16.14 -1.36 -2.50
CA THR A 101 -17.55 -1.53 -2.17
C THR A 101 -17.88 -2.99 -2.43
N ASP A 102 -17.64 -3.84 -1.43
CA ASP A 102 -18.21 -5.18 -1.39
C ASP A 102 -19.74 -5.04 -1.30
N GLU A 103 -20.42 -4.99 -2.44
CA GLU A 103 -21.89 -5.04 -2.53
C GLU A 103 -22.45 -6.30 -1.84
N ARG A 104 -21.62 -7.33 -1.63
CA ARG A 104 -21.96 -8.62 -1.01
C ARG A 104 -22.25 -8.57 0.50
N LYS A 105 -22.02 -7.44 1.18
CA LYS A 105 -22.36 -7.30 2.61
C LYS A 105 -23.65 -6.52 2.88
N ILE A 106 -24.19 -5.83 1.89
CA ILE A 106 -25.32 -4.92 2.10
C ILE A 106 -26.67 -5.68 2.07
N GLU A 107 -26.76 -6.75 1.27
CA GLU A 107 -28.02 -7.51 1.10
C GLU A 107 -28.46 -8.33 2.32
N PRO A 108 -27.60 -9.04 3.09
CA PRO A 108 -28.10 -9.81 4.24
C PRO A 108 -28.44 -8.93 5.45
N GLU A 109 -27.69 -7.84 5.68
CA GLU A 109 -27.85 -7.03 6.90
C GLU A 109 -29.09 -6.12 6.85
N LEU A 110 -29.49 -5.63 5.67
CA LEU A 110 -30.74 -4.86 5.52
C LEU A 110 -32.00 -5.71 5.69
N LEU A 111 -31.95 -6.98 5.26
CA LEU A 111 -33.05 -7.93 5.43
C LEU A 111 -33.19 -8.40 6.88
N GLU A 112 -32.07 -8.65 7.57
CA GLU A 112 -32.08 -9.02 8.99
C GLU A 112 -32.61 -7.90 9.88
N MET A 113 -32.25 -6.64 9.60
CA MET A 113 -32.78 -5.48 10.33
C MET A 113 -34.28 -5.24 10.11
N GLU A 114 -34.80 -5.51 8.91
CA GLU A 114 -36.23 -5.37 8.59
C GLU A 114 -37.07 -6.51 9.19
N GLU A 115 -36.56 -7.74 9.25
CA GLU A 115 -37.23 -8.86 9.93
C GLU A 115 -37.23 -8.71 11.46
N GLU A 116 -36.15 -8.19 12.07
CA GLU A 116 -36.13 -7.86 13.50
C GLU A 116 -37.11 -6.75 13.87
N LEU A 117 -37.30 -5.74 13.00
CA LEU A 117 -38.22 -4.63 13.26
C LEU A 117 -39.71 -5.03 13.18
N MET A 118 -40.02 -6.17 12.56
CA MET A 118 -41.38 -6.63 12.27
C MET A 118 -41.86 -7.74 13.24
N MET A 119 -41.01 -8.23 14.15
CA MET A 119 -41.33 -9.34 15.07
C MET A 119 -41.21 -9.05 16.59
N GLU A 120 -41.03 -7.81 17.01
CA GLU A 120 -41.02 -7.46 18.44
C GLU A 120 -42.44 -7.10 18.95
N ASP A 121 -43.08 -8.06 19.66
CA ASP A 121 -44.15 -7.76 20.61
C ASP A 121 -43.60 -6.87 21.75
N PRO A 122 -44.39 -5.96 22.35
CA PRO A 122 -43.88 -4.99 23.31
C PRO A 122 -43.25 -5.68 24.54
N PRO A 123 -42.00 -5.36 24.91
CA PRO A 123 -41.39 -5.98 26.07
C PRO A 123 -42.01 -5.48 27.38
N PRO A 124 -42.20 -6.35 28.40
CA PRO A 124 -42.51 -5.90 29.75
C PRO A 124 -41.31 -5.15 30.34
N PRO A 125 -41.53 -4.28 31.34
CA PRO A 125 -40.45 -3.47 31.86
C PRO A 125 -39.51 -4.31 32.71
N ASN A 126 -38.23 -3.91 32.68
CA ASN A 126 -37.23 -4.06 33.75
C ASN A 126 -36.26 -5.26 33.63
N SER A 127 -35.00 -4.97 33.29
CA SER A 127 -33.90 -5.06 34.26
C SER A 127 -32.61 -4.54 33.61
N SER A 128 -32.02 -3.55 34.27
CA SER A 128 -30.76 -2.91 33.93
C SER A 128 -29.59 -3.72 34.47
N GLU A 129 -28.87 -4.44 33.61
CA GLU A 129 -27.50 -4.88 33.92
C GLU A 129 -26.60 -4.72 32.68
N ARG A 130 -26.00 -3.52 32.57
CA ARG A 130 -24.95 -3.24 31.60
C ARG A 130 -23.65 -3.81 32.15
N ASN A 131 -23.30 -5.02 31.76
CA ASN A 131 -21.98 -5.58 32.05
C ASN A 131 -20.91 -4.77 31.30
N THR A 132 -20.16 -3.95 32.03
CA THR A 132 -18.91 -3.34 31.57
C THR A 132 -17.83 -4.42 31.50
N PRO A 133 -17.09 -4.58 30.39
CA PRO A 133 -15.89 -5.38 30.42
C PRO A 133 -14.81 -4.62 31.20
N GLU A 134 -14.48 -5.11 32.40
CA GLU A 134 -13.29 -4.68 33.14
C GLU A 134 -12.04 -4.96 32.31
N VAL A 135 -11.49 -3.93 31.69
CA VAL A 135 -10.23 -4.04 30.95
C VAL A 135 -9.09 -4.12 31.96
N SER A 136 -8.57 -5.34 32.17
CA SER A 136 -7.38 -5.58 32.98
C SER A 136 -6.21 -4.69 32.53
N THR A 137 -5.64 -3.94 33.49
CA THR A 137 -4.57 -2.95 33.28
C THR A 137 -3.17 -3.57 33.26
N SER A 138 -3.08 -4.89 33.08
CA SER A 138 -1.83 -5.64 33.15
C SER A 138 -0.87 -5.27 32.01
N PRO A 139 0.44 -5.09 32.28
CA PRO A 139 1.43 -4.75 31.26
C PRO A 139 1.57 -5.87 30.23
N LYS A 140 1.42 -5.55 28.94
CA LYS A 140 1.59 -6.50 27.82
C LYS A 140 3.06 -6.54 27.38
N LYS A 141 3.53 -7.70 26.90
CA LYS A 141 4.90 -7.88 26.39
C LYS A 141 4.89 -7.88 24.86
N SER A 142 5.85 -7.16 24.26
CA SER A 142 6.11 -7.21 22.82
C SER A 142 6.86 -8.49 22.44
N ARG A 143 6.92 -8.78 21.12
CA ARG A 143 7.68 -9.90 20.55
C ARG A 143 9.16 -9.93 20.95
N TYR A 144 9.72 -8.78 21.34
CA TYR A 144 11.11 -8.63 21.78
C TYR A 144 11.23 -8.46 23.30
N GLY A 145 10.21 -8.82 24.08
CA GLY A 145 10.25 -8.84 25.54
C GLY A 145 9.99 -7.50 26.24
N ARG A 146 9.86 -6.39 25.50
CA ARG A 146 9.56 -5.07 26.09
C ARG A 146 8.13 -5.01 26.65
N SER A 147 7.98 -4.61 27.92
CA SER A 147 6.67 -4.34 28.53
C SER A 147 6.14 -2.97 28.12
N TYR A 148 4.84 -2.88 27.80
CA TYR A 148 4.17 -1.62 27.49
C TYR A 148 2.76 -1.59 28.05
N LYS A 149 2.29 -0.38 28.38
CA LYS A 149 0.92 -0.12 28.82
C LYS A 149 0.04 0.07 27.58
N PRO A 150 -1.12 -0.61 27.47
CA PRO A 150 -2.06 -0.34 26.39
C PRO A 150 -2.55 1.11 26.47
N LYS A 151 -2.83 1.73 25.31
CA LYS A 151 -3.40 3.08 25.27
C LYS A 151 -4.80 3.04 25.90
N LYS A 152 -5.11 3.99 26.78
CA LYS A 152 -6.47 4.17 27.30
C LYS A 152 -7.40 4.51 26.12
N PRO A 153 -8.61 3.92 26.04
CA PRO A 153 -9.61 4.37 25.09
C PRO A 153 -9.98 5.83 25.38
N PHE A 154 -10.32 6.57 24.33
CA PHE A 154 -10.74 7.96 24.42
C PHE A 154 -12.19 7.98 24.90
N GLU A 155 -12.44 8.52 26.09
CA GLU A 155 -13.79 8.66 26.64
C GLU A 155 -14.49 9.83 25.95
N PHE A 156 -15.64 9.57 25.32
CA PHE A 156 -16.55 10.62 24.84
C PHE A 156 -17.50 10.99 25.98
N SER A 157 -17.44 12.22 26.45
CA SER A 157 -18.49 12.83 27.29
C SER A 157 -19.56 13.41 26.37
N TYR A 158 -20.79 12.88 26.44
CA TYR A 158 -21.99 13.46 25.82
C TYR A 158 -22.59 14.55 26.72
#